data_AF-A0A7Y5G9V4-F1
#
_entry.id   AF-A0A7Y5G9V4-F1
#
_cell.length_a   1.000
_cell.length_b   1.000
_cell.length_c   1.000
_cell.angle_alpha   90.00
_cell.angle_beta   90.00
_cell.angle_gamma   90.00
#
_symmetry.space_group_name_H-M   'P 1'
#
loop_
_entity.id
_entity.type
_entity.pdbx_description
1 polymer ?
#
loop_
_entity_poly.entity_id
_entity_poly.type
_entity_poly.pdbx_seq_one_letter_code
_entity_poly.pdbx_strand_id
1 'polypeptide(L)' 'MTYGMSQHAGGARKNRIYDGVIYLEAGTYEAYYITDGSHSFEDWNDDPPGQPDKWGITIQQLQ' A
#
# COMPACT_ATOMS: atom_id res chain seq x y z
N MET A 1 -1.88 -1.52 9.84
CA MET A 1 -1.14 -2.66 9.27
C MET A 1 0.19 -2.83 9.99
N THR A 2 0.66 -4.05 10.23
CA THR A 2 1.98 -4.31 10.81
C THR A 2 2.94 -4.78 9.71
N TYR A 3 4.26 -4.68 9.95
CA TYR A 3 5.26 -5.15 8.99
C TYR A 3 5.06 -6.63 8.62
N GLY A 4 4.73 -7.47 9.61
CA GLY A 4 4.50 -8.91 9.43
C GLY A 4 3.23 -9.26 8.62
N MET A 5 2.31 -8.31 8.45
CA MET A 5 1.11 -8.48 7.61
C MET A 5 1.32 -8.06 6.16
N SER A 6 2.53 -7.66 5.77
CA SER A 6 2.84 -7.19 4.41
C SER A 6 3.91 -8.07 3.76
N GLN A 7 4.04 -7.97 2.45
CA GLN A 7 5.08 -8.62 1.65
C GLN A 7 6.00 -7.57 1.01
N HIS A 8 7.18 -8.00 0.56
CA HIS A 8 8.08 -7.12 -0.20
C HIS A 8 7.46 -6.79 -1.57
N ALA A 9 7.42 -5.51 -1.92
CA ALA A 9 6.74 -5.03 -3.13
C ALA A 9 7.68 -4.84 -4.34
N GLY A 10 8.95 -5.25 -4.23
CA GLY A 10 9.98 -5.03 -5.27
C GLY A 10 10.76 -3.73 -5.05
N GLY A 11 11.90 -3.58 -5.74
CA GLY A 11 12.80 -2.45 -5.58
C GLY A 11 13.42 -2.38 -4.18
N ALA A 12 13.38 -1.20 -3.57
CA ALA A 12 13.94 -0.95 -2.26
C ALA A 12 13.34 -1.87 -1.17
N ARG A 13 14.18 -2.31 -0.22
CA ARG A 13 13.79 -3.21 0.89
C ARG A 13 12.58 -2.72 1.71
N LYS A 14 12.36 -1.40 1.73
CA LYS A 14 11.28 -0.73 2.46
C LYS A 14 9.92 -0.79 1.75
N ASN A 15 9.88 -1.20 0.49
CA ASN A 15 8.64 -1.25 -0.29
C ASN A 15 7.80 -2.42 0.19
N ARG A 16 6.61 -2.13 0.71
CA ARG A 16 5.69 -3.11 1.27
C ARG A 16 4.35 -3.07 0.56
N ILE A 17 3.73 -4.23 0.42
CA ILE A 17 2.38 -4.38 -0.10
C ILE A 17 1.55 -5.29 0.80
N TYR A 18 0.28 -4.93 0.97
CA TYR A 18 -0.76 -5.84 1.41
C TYR A 18 -1.82 -5.88 0.31
N ASP A 19 -2.11 -7.08 -0.18
CA ASP A 19 -3.17 -7.33 -1.14
C ASP A 19 -4.04 -8.44 -0.57
N GLY A 20 -5.28 -8.10 -0.21
CA GLY A 20 -6.15 -9.01 0.52
C GLY A 20 -7.45 -8.38 0.99
N VAL A 21 -8.25 -9.20 1.65
CA VAL A 21 -9.57 -8.84 2.15
C VAL A 21 -9.50 -8.50 3.63
N ILE A 22 -10.05 -7.35 4.00
CA ILE A 22 -10.26 -6.97 5.39
C ILE A 22 -11.76 -7.15 5.69
N TYR A 23 -12.06 -8.01 6.67
CA TYR A 23 -13.42 -8.19 7.17
C TYR A 23 -13.73 -7.12 8.21
N LEU A 24 -14.85 -6.44 8.04
CA LEU A 24 -15.34 -5.39 8.93
C LEU A 24 -16.80 -5.69 9.26
N GLU A 25 -17.19 -5.39 10.49
CA GLU A 25 -18.59 -5.39 10.88
C GLU A 25 -19.37 -4.31 10.12
N ALA A 26 -20.70 -4.34 10.16
CA ALA A 26 -21.50 -3.29 9.54
C ALA A 26 -21.23 -1.93 10.19
N GLY A 27 -20.90 -0.92 9.37
CA GLY A 27 -20.59 0.42 9.85
C GLY A 27 -20.08 1.36 8.76
N THR A 28 -19.75 2.58 9.17
CA THR A 28 -19.10 3.58 8.31
C THR A 28 -17.61 3.62 8.64
N TYR A 29 -16.77 3.49 7.61
CA TYR A 29 -15.33 3.45 7.75
C TYR A 29 -14.67 4.50 6.88
N GLU A 30 -13.54 5.01 7.35
CA GLU A 30 -12.71 5.93 6.60
C GLU A 30 -11.34 5.30 6.36
N ALA A 31 -10.90 5.34 5.10
CA ALA A 31 -9.64 4.76 4.68
C ALA A 31 -8.63 5.86 4.43
N TYR A 32 -7.46 5.73 5.06
CA TYR A 32 -6.41 6.74 5.00
C TYR A 32 -5.09 6.11 4.55
N TYR A 33 -4.35 6.85 3.73
CA TYR A 33 -3.02 6.51 3.28
C TYR A 33 -2.06 7.65 3.62
N ILE A 34 -0.88 7.29 4.16
CA ILE A 34 0.20 8.23 4.48
C ILE A 34 1.50 7.62 3.98
N THR A 35 2.25 8.39 3.20
CA THR A 35 3.62 8.07 2.79
C THR A 35 4.55 9.17 3.27
N ASP A 36 5.83 8.83 3.48
CA ASP A 36 6.83 9.89 3.56
C ASP A 36 7.02 10.50 2.16
N GLY A 37 7.17 11.82 2.09
CA GLY A 37 7.26 12.54 0.82
C GLY A 37 8.53 12.25 0.02
N SER A 38 9.48 11.50 0.59
CA SER A 38 10.72 11.15 -0.10
C SER A 38 10.61 9.85 -0.91
N HIS A 39 9.55 9.07 -0.73
CA HIS A 39 9.32 7.84 -1.47
C HIS A 39 7.83 7.72 -1.82
N SER A 40 7.41 8.51 -2.80
CA SER A 40 6.00 8.71 -3.17
C SER A 40 5.79 8.54 -4.67
N PHE A 41 4.51 8.51 -5.08
CA PHE A 41 4.18 8.37 -6.50
C PHE A 41 4.85 9.49 -7.30
N GLU A 42 5.46 9.14 -8.44
CA GLU A 42 6.27 10.00 -9.31
C GLU A 42 7.59 10.55 -8.71
N ASP A 43 7.89 10.33 -7.42
CA ASP A 43 9.15 10.78 -6.79
C ASP A 43 9.70 9.77 -5.78
N TRP A 44 10.74 9.04 -6.19
CA TRP A 44 11.32 7.93 -5.45
C TRP A 44 12.77 8.23 -5.03
N ASN A 45 13.05 8.23 -3.73
CA ASN A 45 14.43 8.31 -3.22
C ASN A 45 15.26 7.00 -3.34
N ASP A 46 14.68 5.93 -3.89
CA ASP A 46 15.29 4.61 -4.05
C ASP A 46 14.49 3.81 -5.10
N ASP A 47 14.92 2.60 -5.43
CA ASP A 47 14.27 1.76 -6.46
C ASP A 47 12.75 1.60 -6.17
N PRO A 48 11.88 1.91 -7.15
CA PRO A 48 10.43 1.89 -6.96
C PRO A 48 9.88 0.47 -6.78
N PRO A 49 8.65 0.32 -6.25
CA PRO A 49 7.97 -0.98 -6.20
C PRO A 49 7.64 -1.48 -7.62
N GLY A 50 7.26 -2.75 -7.74
CA GLY A 50 6.95 -3.37 -9.05
C GLY A 50 5.70 -2.82 -9.73
N GLN A 51 4.77 -2.20 -8.98
CA GLN A 51 3.58 -1.51 -9.49
C GLN A 51 3.54 -0.09 -8.91
N PRO A 52 4.41 0.82 -9.40
CA PRO A 52 4.55 2.17 -8.84
C PRO A 52 3.29 3.02 -9.03
N ASP A 53 2.52 2.77 -10.10
CA ASP A 53 1.21 3.36 -10.38
C ASP A 53 0.14 3.05 -9.33
N LYS A 54 0.35 2.02 -8.50
CA LYS A 54 -0.55 1.63 -7.42
C LYS A 54 -0.05 2.05 -6.04
N TRP A 55 0.94 2.93 -5.96
CA TRP A 55 1.42 3.44 -4.67
C TRP A 55 0.35 4.27 -3.99
N GLY A 56 -0.09 3.83 -2.82
CA GLY A 56 -1.27 4.40 -2.18
C GLY A 56 -2.15 3.35 -1.53
N ILE A 57 -3.44 3.64 -1.55
CA ILE A 57 -4.51 2.74 -1.13
C ILE A 57 -5.50 2.57 -2.30
N THR A 58 -5.86 1.33 -2.58
CA THR A 58 -6.91 1.00 -3.55
C THR A 58 -7.96 0.16 -2.84
N ILE A 59 -9.23 0.54 -3.00
CA ILE A 59 -10.37 -0.21 -2.48
C ILE A 59 -11.19 -0.64 -3.69
N GLN A 60 -11.45 -1.94 -3.79
CA GLN A 60 -12.21 -2.52 -4.89
C GLN A 60 -13.28 -3.46 -4.36
N GLN A 61 -14.39 -3.54 -5.10
CA GLN A 61 -15.38 -4.58 -4.88
C GLN A 61 -14.87 -5.89 -5.48
N LEU A 62 -14.91 -6.97 -4.70
CA LEU A 62 -14.63 -8.31 -5.21
C LEU A 62 -15.83 -8.78 -6.04
N GLN A 63 -15.56 -9.30 -7.24
CA GLN A 63 -16.55 -9.91 -8.11
C GLN A 63 -16.84 -11.36 -7.70
#